data_AF-A0A935A5E1-F1
#
_entry.id   AF-A0A935A5E1-F1
#
_cell.length_a   1.000
_cell.length_b   1.000
_cell.length_c   1.000
_cell.angle_alpha   90.00
_cell.angle_beta   90.00
_cell.angle_gamma   90.00
#
_symmetry.space_group_name_H-M   'P 1'
#
loop_
_entity.id
_entity.type
_entity.pdbx_description
1 polymer ?
#
loop_
_entity_poly.entity_id
_entity_poly.type
_entity_poly.pdbx_seq_one_letter_code
_entity_poly.pdbx_strand_id
1 'polypeptide(L)'
;MLDINLLRESPEIVRKALRDRQDNPAPVDSILELDEKRRSLLNEVEQLKAERNVVSKEIGKMKDAAERQSKIEAMRVVGDKIADLDKVVAEVESELNYLMSTLPNIPDARTPYGKDDSENPVIKTVGEPRKFDFKPLPHWDLGPALGIIDFERGTKLTGSRFYVLQKAGARLQRALIAWMLDLHIRQGYQEEYLPFMVKTATVYGAGQLPKFADNLYRDHEEDYYFVPTAEIPLTGLHMDEILDEAALPRQYTAYTPCFRREKMSAGRDVRGIKRGHQFDKVEMYIYCKPEESEAMHQKMLKDAEETCAQLGIPYRVKQLCTGDIGFGATMTYDLELWAPGCDEWLEVSSVSNDTDFQSRRANIKYRPADGGKVKFPHTLNGSGLGLPRALIAVMENYQQADGSIVVPEVLRPWMGGIDIIRP
;
A
#
# COMPACT_ATOMS: atom_id res chain seq x y z
N MET A 1 1.29 3.02 11.03
CA MET A 1 2.13 3.85 11.90
C MET A 1 2.38 3.04 13.15
N LEU A 2 3.60 3.05 13.67
CA LEU A 2 3.92 2.31 14.90
C LEU A 2 3.24 2.95 16.11
N ASP A 3 2.98 2.14 17.15
CA ASP A 3 2.51 2.64 18.44
C ASP A 3 3.65 3.43 19.13
N ILE A 4 3.39 4.66 19.57
CA ILE A 4 4.39 5.45 20.29
C ILE A 4 4.84 4.77 21.59
N ASN A 5 3.99 3.95 22.22
CA ASN A 5 4.36 3.21 23.41
C ASN A 5 5.43 2.15 23.12
N LEU A 6 5.43 1.56 21.92
CA LEU A 6 6.48 0.62 21.51
C LEU A 6 7.84 1.31 21.47
N LEU A 7 7.90 2.55 20.99
CA LEU A 7 9.14 3.33 20.98
C LEU A 7 9.58 3.67 22.41
N ARG A 8 8.65 4.02 23.30
CA ARG A 8 8.96 4.34 24.71
C ARG A 8 9.47 3.13 25.48
N GLU A 9 8.82 2.00 25.33
CA GLU A 9 9.04 0.80 26.14
C GLU A 9 10.14 -0.10 25.55
N SER A 10 10.31 -0.10 24.22
CA SER A 10 11.22 -1.02 23.53
C SER A 10 11.85 -0.39 22.27
N PRO A 11 12.56 0.74 22.39
CA PRO A 11 13.11 1.45 21.22
C PRO A 11 14.12 0.64 20.42
N GLU A 12 14.88 -0.27 21.07
CA GLU A 12 15.84 -1.12 20.36
C GLU A 12 15.19 -2.08 19.36
N ILE A 13 13.95 -2.50 19.59
CA ILE A 13 13.21 -3.33 18.61
C ILE A 13 13.00 -2.52 17.33
N VAL A 14 12.61 -1.25 17.47
CA VAL A 14 12.40 -0.33 16.34
C VAL A 14 13.73 0.00 15.65
N ARG A 15 14.79 0.30 16.41
CA ARG A 15 16.13 0.55 15.83
C ARG A 15 16.65 -0.67 15.08
N LYS A 16 16.48 -1.88 15.61
CA LYS A 16 16.86 -3.12 14.93
C LYS A 16 16.06 -3.31 13.65
N ALA A 17 14.73 -3.15 13.70
CA ALA A 17 13.87 -3.26 12.53
C ALA A 17 14.30 -2.30 11.40
N LEU A 18 14.59 -1.04 11.73
CA LEU A 18 15.11 -0.06 10.76
C LEU A 18 16.42 -0.53 10.13
N ARG A 19 17.38 -0.98 10.94
CA ARG A 19 18.67 -1.50 10.44
C ARG A 19 18.50 -2.72 9.54
N ASP A 20 17.64 -3.66 9.92
CA ASP A 20 17.37 -4.87 9.11
C ASP A 20 16.76 -4.51 7.75
N ARG A 21 15.94 -3.44 7.71
CA ARG A 21 15.34 -2.87 6.49
C ARG A 21 16.26 -1.93 5.72
N GLN A 22 17.54 -1.85 6.08
CA GLN A 22 18.53 -0.94 5.50
C GLN A 22 18.18 0.55 5.61
N ASP A 23 17.31 0.91 6.57
CA ASP A 23 16.89 2.27 6.86
C ASP A 23 17.71 2.87 8.04
N ASN A 24 17.75 4.20 8.11
CA ASN A 24 18.45 4.92 9.18
C ASN A 24 17.70 4.82 10.53
N PRO A 25 18.31 4.33 11.62
CA PRO A 25 17.66 4.25 12.93
C PRO A 25 17.61 5.57 13.72
N ALA A 26 18.36 6.60 13.31
CA ALA A 26 18.46 7.87 14.03
C ALA A 26 17.11 8.57 14.34
N PRO A 27 16.07 8.52 13.48
CA PRO A 27 14.78 9.14 13.78
C PRO A 27 14.13 8.64 15.08
N VAL A 28 14.46 7.43 15.56
CA VAL A 28 13.93 6.90 16.82
C VAL A 28 14.31 7.79 18.00
N ASP A 29 15.55 8.28 18.03
CA ASP A 29 16.05 9.10 19.14
C ASP A 29 15.37 10.48 19.13
N SER A 30 15.29 11.11 17.96
CA SER A 30 14.58 12.39 17.79
C SER A 30 13.09 12.29 18.18
N ILE A 31 12.43 11.18 17.85
CA ILE A 31 11.04 10.93 18.25
C ILE A 31 10.90 10.84 19.77
N LEU A 32 11.83 10.15 20.45
CA LEU A 32 11.81 10.03 21.90
C LEU A 32 12.04 11.39 22.59
N GLU A 33 12.97 12.19 22.10
CA GLU A 33 13.24 13.54 22.59
C GLU A 33 12.01 14.46 22.41
N LEU A 34 11.37 14.43 21.23
CA LEU A 34 10.16 15.20 20.96
C LEU A 34 8.99 14.74 21.82
N ASP A 35 8.83 13.43 22.04
CA ASP A 35 7.79 12.88 22.92
C ASP A 35 8.00 13.30 24.38
N GLU A 36 9.23 13.27 24.89
CA GLU A 36 9.55 13.76 26.23
C GLU A 36 9.26 15.25 26.37
N LYS A 37 9.73 16.06 25.41
CA LYS A 37 9.46 17.50 25.34
C LYS A 37 7.96 17.77 25.34
N ARG A 38 7.20 17.07 24.50
CA ARG A 38 5.74 17.17 24.42
C ARG A 38 5.09 16.89 25.77
N ARG A 39 5.44 15.77 26.41
CA ARG A 39 4.87 15.39 27.72
C ARG A 39 5.20 16.40 28.81
N SER A 40 6.42 16.93 28.82
CA SER A 40 6.85 17.98 29.75
C SER A 40 6.03 19.26 29.58
N LEU A 41 5.90 19.75 28.35
CA LEU A 41 5.10 20.94 28.03
C LEU A 41 3.63 20.78 28.38
N LEU A 42 3.03 19.62 28.07
CA LEU A 42 1.65 19.32 28.45
C LEU A 42 1.45 19.34 29.97
N ASN A 43 2.38 18.78 30.73
CA ASN A 43 2.33 18.84 32.20
C ASN A 43 2.42 20.28 32.71
N GLU A 44 3.30 21.12 32.15
CA GLU A 44 3.41 22.54 32.54
C GLU A 44 2.12 23.31 32.21
N VAL A 45 1.56 23.10 31.02
CA VAL A 45 0.28 23.70 30.61
C VAL A 45 -0.85 23.31 31.57
N GLU A 46 -0.96 22.03 31.93
CA GLU A 46 -1.99 21.57 32.86
C GLU A 46 -1.80 22.13 34.28
N GLN A 47 -0.55 22.26 34.76
CA GLN A 47 -0.27 22.91 36.04
C GLN A 47 -0.68 24.39 36.04
N LEU A 48 -0.35 25.13 34.99
CA LEU A 48 -0.74 26.54 34.85
C LEU A 48 -2.26 26.71 34.71
N LYS A 49 -2.94 25.82 33.96
CA LYS A 49 -4.41 25.80 33.86
C LYS A 49 -5.04 25.54 35.23
N ALA A 50 -4.49 24.60 36.00
CA ALA A 50 -4.95 24.30 37.36
C ALA A 50 -4.76 25.51 38.30
N GLU A 51 -3.58 26.13 38.29
CA GLU A 51 -3.28 27.34 39.06
C GLU A 51 -4.25 28.48 38.71
N ARG A 52 -4.41 28.78 37.42
CA ARG A 52 -5.33 29.81 36.93
C ARG A 52 -6.76 29.56 37.41
N ASN A 53 -7.22 28.32 37.38
CA ASN A 53 -8.56 27.95 37.84
C ASN A 53 -8.76 28.11 39.35
N VAL A 54 -7.72 27.81 40.15
CA VAL A 54 -7.73 28.02 41.61
C VAL A 54 -7.77 29.51 41.92
N VAL A 55 -6.85 30.29 41.36
CA VAL A 55 -6.74 31.73 41.62
C VAL A 55 -7.97 32.50 41.11
N SER A 56 -8.57 32.09 39.97
CA SER A 56 -9.81 32.69 39.47
C SER A 56 -10.99 32.52 40.45
N LYS A 57 -11.06 31.39 41.16
CA LYS A 57 -12.07 31.17 42.20
C LYS A 57 -11.82 32.03 43.44
N GLU A 58 -10.55 32.31 43.77
CA GLU A 58 -10.18 33.21 44.87
C GLU A 58 -10.53 34.67 44.56
N ILE A 59 -10.21 35.13 43.34
CA ILE A 59 -10.51 36.49 42.86
C ILE A 59 -12.01 36.80 43.00
N GLY A 60 -12.88 35.84 42.71
CA GLY A 60 -14.34 35.99 42.86
C GLY A 60 -14.83 36.18 44.31
N LYS A 61 -14.00 35.84 45.30
CA LYS A 61 -14.31 35.96 46.74
C LYS A 61 -13.60 37.14 47.42
N MET A 62 -12.69 37.82 46.72
CA MET A 62 -11.88 38.90 47.27
C MET A 62 -12.67 40.21 47.39
N LYS A 63 -12.48 40.91 48.51
CA LYS A 63 -13.13 42.20 48.82
C LYS A 63 -12.24 43.41 48.60
N ASP A 64 -10.92 43.24 48.71
CA ASP A 64 -9.95 44.31 48.44
C ASP A 64 -9.78 44.50 46.92
N ALA A 65 -10.03 45.71 46.44
CA ALA A 65 -9.96 46.04 45.01
C ALA A 65 -8.53 46.04 44.45
N ALA A 66 -7.53 46.46 45.24
CA ALA A 66 -6.15 46.54 44.79
C ALA A 66 -5.51 45.14 44.72
N GLU A 67 -5.75 44.31 45.73
CA GLU A 67 -5.28 42.92 45.74
C GLU A 67 -5.95 42.10 44.62
N ARG A 68 -7.26 42.31 44.41
CA ARG A 68 -8.01 41.70 43.32
C ARG A 68 -7.43 42.08 41.95
N GLN A 69 -7.16 43.38 41.73
CA GLN A 69 -6.61 43.85 40.45
C GLN A 69 -5.20 43.29 40.19
N SER A 70 -4.36 43.19 41.23
CA SER A 70 -3.03 42.59 41.11
C SER A 70 -3.10 41.11 40.73
N LYS A 71 -3.99 40.32 41.35
CA LYS A 71 -4.18 38.91 40.98
C LYS A 71 -4.77 38.74 39.58
N ILE A 72 -5.66 39.64 39.13
CA ILE A 72 -6.18 39.62 37.75
C ILE A 72 -5.03 39.81 36.75
N GLU A 73 -4.16 40.78 36.97
CA GLU A 73 -3.02 41.03 36.07
C GLU A 73 -2.03 39.86 36.07
N ALA A 74 -1.74 39.28 37.24
CA ALA A 74 -0.91 38.07 37.33
C ALA A 74 -1.52 36.89 36.55
N MET A 75 -2.84 36.69 36.63
CA MET A 75 -3.52 35.62 35.89
C MET A 75 -3.63 35.88 34.39
N ARG A 76 -3.61 37.15 33.96
CA ARG A 76 -3.48 37.50 32.55
C ARG A 76 -2.13 37.03 32.00
N VAL A 77 -1.04 37.29 32.73
CA VAL A 77 0.31 36.81 32.35
C VAL A 77 0.36 35.27 32.29
N VAL A 78 -0.27 34.57 33.24
CA VAL A 78 -0.42 33.10 33.18
C VAL A 78 -1.22 32.66 31.95
N GLY A 79 -2.29 33.38 31.61
CA GLY A 79 -3.07 33.14 30.40
C GLY A 79 -2.25 33.28 29.12
N ASP A 80 -1.44 34.33 29.02
CA ASP A 80 -0.54 34.56 27.88
C ASP A 80 0.52 33.45 27.79
N LYS A 81 1.11 33.05 28.93
CA LYS A 81 2.07 31.92 28.98
C LYS A 81 1.45 30.59 28.54
N ILE A 82 0.22 30.29 28.97
CA ILE A 82 -0.51 29.09 28.52
C ILE A 82 -0.68 29.13 27.00
N ALA A 83 -1.11 30.28 26.44
CA ALA A 83 -1.32 30.41 25.00
C ALA A 83 -0.03 30.23 24.19
N ASP A 84 1.11 30.69 24.70
CA ASP A 84 2.40 30.49 24.05
C ASP A 84 2.88 29.03 24.17
N LEU A 85 2.73 28.40 25.33
CA LEU A 85 3.04 26.98 25.50
C LEU A 85 2.17 26.09 24.62
N ASP A 86 0.87 26.37 24.50
CA ASP A 86 -0.05 25.61 23.63
C ASP A 86 0.39 25.68 22.15
N LYS A 87 0.93 26.82 21.67
CA LYS A 87 1.52 26.91 20.31
C LYS A 87 2.75 26.02 20.17
N VAL A 88 3.66 26.05 21.14
CA VAL A 88 4.88 25.21 21.12
C VAL A 88 4.51 23.73 21.19
N VAL A 89 3.49 23.36 21.97
CA VAL A 89 2.95 21.98 21.99
C VAL A 89 2.48 21.58 20.60
N ALA A 90 1.70 22.43 19.92
CA ALA A 90 1.19 22.13 18.58
C ALA A 90 2.33 21.95 17.54
N GLU A 91 3.39 22.76 17.62
CA GLU A 91 4.58 22.62 16.76
C GLU A 91 5.31 21.30 17.01
N VAL A 92 5.58 20.98 18.28
CA VAL A 92 6.24 19.72 18.68
C VAL A 92 5.40 18.52 18.30
N GLU A 93 4.07 18.58 18.46
CA GLU A 93 3.15 17.52 18.03
C GLU A 93 3.18 17.32 16.51
N SER A 94 3.20 18.39 15.74
CA SER A 94 3.28 18.32 14.28
C SER A 94 4.59 17.66 13.84
N GLU A 95 5.73 18.05 14.43
CA GLU A 95 7.03 17.47 14.12
C GLU A 95 7.11 15.99 14.53
N LEU A 96 6.63 15.66 15.73
CA LEU A 96 6.55 14.28 16.23
C LEU A 96 5.70 13.41 15.30
N ASN A 97 4.51 13.87 14.92
CA ASN A 97 3.61 13.14 14.02
C ASN A 97 4.25 12.94 12.64
N TYR A 98 4.91 13.97 12.11
CA TYR A 98 5.64 13.87 10.85
C TYR A 98 6.71 12.78 10.93
N LEU A 99 7.60 12.82 11.93
CA LEU A 99 8.67 11.82 12.07
C LEU A 99 8.11 10.41 12.29
N MET A 100 7.10 10.25 13.14
CA MET A 100 6.40 8.98 13.33
C MET A 100 5.84 8.43 12.02
N SER A 101 5.36 9.30 11.14
CA SER A 101 4.84 8.91 9.83
C SER A 101 5.93 8.51 8.82
N THR A 102 7.21 8.74 9.11
CA THR A 102 8.32 8.29 8.25
C THR A 102 8.86 6.91 8.63
N LEU A 103 8.45 6.36 9.79
CA LEU A 103 8.87 5.03 10.23
C LEU A 103 8.10 3.93 9.47
N PRO A 104 8.80 2.93 8.89
CA PRO A 104 8.18 1.75 8.29
C PRO A 104 7.61 0.83 9.37
N ASN A 105 6.88 -0.18 8.92
CA ASN A 105 6.44 -1.25 9.80
C ASN A 105 7.58 -2.18 10.22
N ILE A 106 7.39 -2.88 11.33
CA ILE A 106 8.37 -3.81 11.89
C ILE A 106 8.26 -5.15 11.16
N PRO A 107 9.36 -5.68 10.60
CA PRO A 107 9.33 -6.99 9.96
C PRO A 107 8.90 -8.08 10.95
N ASP A 108 8.06 -9.01 10.50
CA ASP A 108 7.73 -10.22 11.24
C ASP A 108 9.00 -11.07 11.44
N ALA A 109 9.10 -11.80 12.56
CA ALA A 109 10.27 -12.64 12.85
C ALA A 109 10.54 -13.74 11.82
N ARG A 110 9.53 -14.11 11.02
CA ARG A 110 9.61 -15.09 9.94
C ARG A 110 10.03 -14.47 8.60
N THR A 111 10.10 -13.14 8.50
CA THR A 111 10.63 -12.45 7.32
C THR A 111 12.15 -12.70 7.26
N PRO A 112 12.69 -13.28 6.17
CA PRO A 112 14.11 -13.57 6.08
C PRO A 112 14.91 -12.27 6.11
N TYR A 113 16.06 -12.30 6.80
CA TYR A 113 17.00 -11.19 6.69
C TYR A 113 17.60 -11.15 5.29
N GLY A 114 17.71 -9.95 4.72
CA GLY A 114 18.43 -9.70 3.49
C GLY A 114 18.49 -8.20 3.19
N LYS A 115 19.40 -7.81 2.29
CA LYS A 115 19.68 -6.40 2.01
C LYS A 115 18.85 -5.79 0.89
N ASP A 116 18.51 -6.58 -0.11
CA ASP A 116 17.84 -6.15 -1.33
C ASP A 116 17.15 -7.32 -2.05
N ASP A 117 16.52 -7.02 -3.19
CA ASP A 117 15.74 -7.95 -4.00
C ASP A 117 16.51 -9.20 -4.47
N SER A 118 17.85 -9.12 -4.54
CA SER A 118 18.70 -10.22 -4.98
C SER A 118 18.83 -11.34 -3.95
N GLU A 119 18.55 -11.04 -2.67
CA GLU A 119 18.65 -11.97 -1.55
C GLU A 119 17.30 -12.65 -1.21
N ASN A 120 16.23 -12.37 -1.96
CA ASN A 120 14.92 -12.94 -1.75
C ASN A 120 14.88 -14.46 -2.06
N PRO A 121 14.59 -15.33 -1.08
CA PRO A 121 14.48 -16.76 -1.32
C PRO A 121 13.25 -17.11 -2.17
N VAL A 122 13.46 -17.96 -3.19
CA VAL A 122 12.37 -18.67 -3.86
C VAL A 122 11.94 -19.84 -2.98
N ILE A 123 10.72 -19.79 -2.47
CA ILE A 123 10.19 -20.78 -1.53
C ILE A 123 9.34 -21.86 -2.22
N LYS A 124 8.89 -21.61 -3.46
CA LYS A 124 8.06 -22.52 -4.23
C LYS A 124 8.18 -22.23 -5.73
N THR A 125 8.18 -23.28 -6.55
CA THR A 125 8.08 -23.19 -8.02
C THR A 125 7.06 -24.23 -8.49
N VAL A 126 6.18 -23.84 -9.41
CA VAL A 126 5.09 -24.67 -9.94
C VAL A 126 5.09 -24.63 -11.45
N GLY A 127 5.00 -25.80 -12.07
CA GLY A 127 5.06 -25.98 -13.53
C GLY A 127 6.48 -25.92 -14.09
N GLU A 128 6.61 -26.13 -15.39
CA GLU A 128 7.88 -26.06 -16.13
C GLU A 128 7.77 -25.08 -17.30
N PRO A 129 8.74 -24.18 -17.51
CA PRO A 129 8.81 -23.33 -18.70
C PRO A 129 8.60 -24.14 -19.99
N ARG A 130 7.65 -23.70 -20.82
CA ARG A 130 7.35 -24.34 -22.10
C ARG A 130 8.61 -24.38 -22.97
N LYS A 131 8.92 -25.56 -23.52
CA LYS A 131 9.96 -25.71 -24.55
C LYS A 131 9.35 -25.36 -25.91
N PHE A 132 9.92 -24.36 -26.56
CA PHE A 132 9.54 -23.95 -27.91
C PHE A 132 10.48 -24.58 -28.94
N ASP A 133 9.93 -25.01 -30.07
CA ASP A 133 10.65 -25.47 -31.27
C ASP A 133 11.07 -24.30 -32.19
N PHE A 134 10.73 -23.08 -31.78
CA PHE A 134 11.17 -21.81 -32.36
C PHE A 134 11.69 -20.88 -31.26
N LYS A 135 12.36 -19.79 -31.65
CA LYS A 135 12.78 -18.76 -30.69
C LYS A 135 11.56 -17.94 -30.26
N PRO A 136 11.13 -17.99 -28.98
CA PRO A 136 10.00 -17.19 -28.53
C PRO A 136 10.32 -15.70 -28.68
N LEU A 137 9.35 -14.95 -29.18
CA LEU A 137 9.44 -13.51 -29.32
C LEU A 137 8.96 -12.83 -28.03
N PRO A 138 9.56 -11.69 -27.65
CA PRO A 138 9.05 -10.87 -26.56
C PRO A 138 7.80 -10.10 -26.97
N HIS A 139 7.01 -9.71 -25.99
CA HIS A 139 5.75 -8.99 -26.20
C HIS A 139 5.90 -7.67 -26.95
N TRP A 140 7.06 -6.99 -26.88
CA TRP A 140 7.30 -5.74 -27.62
C TRP A 140 7.54 -5.96 -29.12
N ASP A 141 7.83 -7.19 -29.54
CA ASP A 141 7.90 -7.57 -30.96
C ASP A 141 6.57 -8.20 -31.41
N LEU A 142 5.99 -9.10 -30.59
CA LEU A 142 4.69 -9.75 -30.85
C LEU A 142 3.54 -8.74 -30.96
N GLY A 143 3.46 -7.81 -30.00
CA GLY A 143 2.35 -6.87 -29.88
C GLY A 143 2.17 -5.98 -31.12
N PRO A 144 3.23 -5.29 -31.58
CA PRO A 144 3.18 -4.53 -32.82
C PRO A 144 2.97 -5.40 -34.08
N ALA A 145 3.60 -6.58 -34.16
CA ALA A 145 3.43 -7.47 -35.30
C ALA A 145 1.98 -7.94 -35.49
N LEU A 146 1.25 -8.14 -34.38
CA LEU A 146 -0.18 -8.47 -34.37
C LEU A 146 -1.09 -7.22 -34.43
N GLY A 147 -0.53 -6.01 -34.42
CA GLY A 147 -1.30 -4.77 -34.37
C GLY A 147 -2.17 -4.64 -33.11
N ILE A 148 -1.73 -5.20 -31.98
CA ILE A 148 -2.45 -5.20 -30.70
C ILE A 148 -1.79 -4.30 -29.64
N ILE A 149 -0.51 -3.94 -29.80
CA ILE A 149 0.19 -2.94 -28.99
C ILE A 149 0.82 -1.88 -29.91
N ASP A 150 0.60 -0.62 -29.56
CA ASP A 150 1.12 0.52 -30.30
C ASP A 150 1.84 1.49 -29.36
N PHE A 151 3.17 1.38 -29.35
CA PHE A 151 4.07 2.22 -28.55
C PHE A 151 4.24 3.62 -29.13
N GLU A 152 4.20 3.76 -30.46
CA GLU A 152 4.36 5.05 -31.13
C GLU A 152 3.18 5.97 -30.81
N ARG A 153 1.95 5.46 -30.93
CA ARG A 153 0.75 6.23 -30.55
C ARG A 153 0.71 6.50 -29.05
N GLY A 154 1.13 5.56 -28.21
CA GLY A 154 1.26 5.81 -26.76
C GLY A 154 2.20 6.96 -26.44
N THR A 155 3.39 6.95 -27.06
CA THR A 155 4.39 8.02 -26.91
C THR A 155 3.89 9.35 -27.45
N LYS A 156 3.21 9.35 -28.61
CA LYS A 156 2.64 10.55 -29.23
C LYS A 156 1.56 11.19 -28.35
N LEU A 157 0.74 10.39 -27.66
CA LEU A 157 -0.38 10.90 -26.86
C LEU A 157 0.08 11.47 -25.52
N THR A 158 1.02 10.81 -24.83
CA THR A 158 1.32 11.14 -23.43
C THR A 158 2.82 11.28 -23.15
N GLY A 159 3.68 10.60 -23.92
CA GLY A 159 5.12 10.53 -23.70
C GLY A 159 5.62 9.11 -23.45
N SER A 160 6.90 8.98 -23.07
CA SER A 160 7.51 7.66 -22.83
C SER A 160 6.79 6.88 -21.72
N ARG A 161 6.93 5.55 -21.72
CA ARG A 161 6.27 4.62 -20.77
C ARG A 161 4.73 4.57 -20.86
N PHE A 162 4.16 5.06 -21.96
CA PHE A 162 2.76 4.85 -22.33
C PHE A 162 2.65 4.04 -23.62
N TYR A 163 1.55 3.31 -23.77
CA TYR A 163 1.25 2.45 -24.90
C TYR A 163 -0.27 2.48 -25.17
N VAL A 164 -0.66 2.13 -26.39
CA VAL A 164 -2.08 1.94 -26.75
C VAL A 164 -2.30 0.47 -27.05
N LEU A 165 -3.22 -0.18 -26.34
CA LEU A 165 -3.72 -1.50 -26.71
C LEU A 165 -4.83 -1.36 -27.76
N GLN A 166 -4.81 -2.24 -28.77
CA GLN A 166 -5.75 -2.19 -29.89
C GLN A 166 -6.40 -3.55 -30.11
N LYS A 167 -7.60 -3.54 -30.69
CA LYS A 167 -8.31 -4.73 -31.18
C LYS A 167 -8.34 -5.86 -30.14
N ALA A 168 -7.79 -7.03 -30.48
CA ALA A 168 -7.75 -8.21 -29.62
C ALA A 168 -6.86 -8.03 -28.38
N GLY A 169 -5.83 -7.18 -28.39
CA GLY A 169 -5.02 -6.90 -27.21
C GLY A 169 -5.79 -6.12 -26.15
N ALA A 170 -6.53 -5.08 -26.56
CA ALA A 170 -7.42 -4.35 -25.66
C ALA A 170 -8.51 -5.28 -25.09
N ARG A 171 -9.02 -6.20 -25.91
CA ARG A 171 -9.97 -7.23 -25.45
C ARG A 171 -9.33 -8.20 -24.47
N LEU A 172 -8.11 -8.66 -24.73
CA LEU A 172 -7.38 -9.61 -23.86
C LEU A 172 -7.11 -9.00 -22.48
N GLN A 173 -6.70 -7.73 -22.40
CA GLN A 173 -6.55 -7.06 -21.12
C GLN A 173 -7.88 -6.99 -20.35
N ARG A 174 -8.97 -6.59 -21.02
CA ARG A 174 -10.30 -6.57 -20.40
C ARG A 174 -10.78 -7.97 -19.98
N ALA A 175 -10.45 -9.00 -20.75
CA ALA A 175 -10.76 -10.39 -20.43
C ALA A 175 -10.02 -10.85 -19.17
N LEU A 176 -8.73 -10.51 -19.02
CA LEU A 176 -7.97 -10.78 -17.80
C LEU A 176 -8.61 -10.10 -16.59
N ILE A 177 -8.92 -8.80 -16.69
CA ILE A 177 -9.56 -8.05 -15.60
C ILE A 177 -10.89 -8.70 -15.18
N ALA A 178 -11.78 -8.96 -16.14
CA ALA A 178 -13.10 -9.51 -15.84
C ALA A 178 -13.04 -10.93 -15.24
N TRP A 179 -12.14 -11.78 -15.77
CA TRP A 179 -11.92 -13.12 -15.23
C TRP A 179 -11.34 -13.09 -13.81
N MET A 180 -10.35 -12.21 -13.55
CA MET A 180 -9.75 -12.07 -12.22
C MET A 180 -10.79 -11.62 -11.18
N LEU A 181 -11.60 -10.60 -11.50
CA LEU A 181 -12.69 -10.15 -10.62
C LEU A 181 -13.68 -11.27 -10.31
N ASP A 182 -14.16 -11.98 -11.34
CA ASP A 182 -15.09 -13.12 -11.19
C ASP A 182 -14.48 -14.26 -10.35
N LEU A 183 -13.19 -14.54 -10.52
CA LEU A 183 -12.47 -15.52 -9.71
C LEU A 183 -12.41 -15.10 -8.24
N HIS A 184 -12.04 -13.85 -7.95
CA HIS A 184 -11.95 -13.37 -6.57
C HIS A 184 -13.33 -13.29 -5.90
N ILE A 185 -14.40 -12.96 -6.63
CA ILE A 185 -15.76 -13.07 -6.09
C ILE A 185 -16.06 -14.51 -5.65
N ARG A 186 -15.71 -15.52 -6.46
CA ARG A 186 -15.85 -16.93 -6.07
C ARG A 186 -14.97 -17.34 -4.90
N GLN A 187 -13.83 -16.67 -4.70
CA GLN A 187 -12.93 -16.86 -3.55
C GLN A 187 -13.40 -16.12 -2.28
N GLY A 188 -14.54 -15.42 -2.35
CA GLY A 188 -15.20 -14.79 -1.20
C GLY A 188 -14.92 -13.30 -1.02
N TYR A 189 -14.32 -12.63 -2.02
CA TYR A 189 -14.14 -11.18 -1.99
C TYR A 189 -15.39 -10.46 -2.50
N GLN A 190 -15.73 -9.34 -1.89
CA GLN A 190 -16.75 -8.41 -2.36
C GLN A 190 -16.14 -7.46 -3.40
N GLU A 191 -16.74 -7.38 -4.58
CA GLU A 191 -16.29 -6.44 -5.62
C GLU A 191 -16.71 -5.00 -5.30
N GLU A 192 -15.77 -4.07 -5.40
CA GLU A 192 -15.99 -2.65 -5.19
C GLU A 192 -15.58 -1.82 -6.42
N TYR A 193 -16.43 -0.86 -6.79
CA TYR A 193 -16.07 0.19 -7.74
C TYR A 193 -15.60 1.43 -6.97
N LEU A 194 -14.34 1.81 -7.16
CA LEU A 194 -13.67 2.83 -6.35
C LEU A 194 -13.34 4.09 -7.15
N PRO A 195 -13.28 5.27 -6.51
CA PRO A 195 -12.68 6.45 -7.12
C PRO A 195 -11.20 6.23 -7.45
N PHE A 196 -10.78 6.65 -8.64
CA PHE A 196 -9.35 6.60 -9.05
C PHE A 196 -8.54 7.82 -8.58
N MET A 197 -9.21 8.75 -7.89
CA MET A 197 -8.62 9.92 -7.26
C MET A 197 -9.11 10.01 -5.82
N VAL A 198 -8.20 10.31 -4.89
CA VAL A 198 -8.49 10.37 -3.45
C VAL A 198 -7.85 11.59 -2.79
N LYS A 199 -8.32 11.96 -1.59
CA LYS A 199 -7.79 13.08 -0.81
C LYS A 199 -6.44 12.73 -0.14
N THR A 200 -5.68 13.75 0.27
CA THR A 200 -4.41 13.57 1.00
C THR A 200 -4.54 12.62 2.19
N ALA A 201 -5.63 12.75 2.96
CA ALA A 201 -5.88 11.93 4.15
C ALA A 201 -5.91 10.42 3.82
N THR A 202 -6.56 10.03 2.71
CA THR A 202 -6.65 8.63 2.27
C THR A 202 -5.28 8.05 1.91
N VAL A 203 -4.47 8.83 1.18
CA VAL A 203 -3.10 8.43 0.81
C VAL A 203 -2.19 8.33 2.03
N TYR A 204 -2.36 9.22 3.01
CA TYR A 204 -1.65 9.13 4.28
C TYR A 204 -2.06 7.91 5.10
N GLY A 205 -3.36 7.62 5.14
CA GLY A 205 -3.95 6.44 5.79
C GLY A 205 -3.38 5.12 5.28
N ALA A 206 -3.29 4.98 3.96
CA ALA A 206 -2.71 3.80 3.32
C ALA A 206 -1.17 3.72 3.40
N GLY A 207 -0.51 4.79 3.87
CA GLY A 207 0.92 4.77 4.18
C GLY A 207 1.85 5.26 3.07
N GLN A 208 1.32 5.75 1.94
CA GLN A 208 2.13 6.27 0.85
C GLN A 208 2.71 7.66 1.18
N LEU A 209 1.98 8.48 1.94
CA LEU A 209 2.50 9.76 2.44
C LEU A 209 3.09 9.63 3.85
N PRO A 210 4.16 10.38 4.15
CA PRO A 210 4.87 11.34 3.28
C PRO A 210 5.98 10.70 2.40
N LYS A 211 6.46 9.49 2.74
CA LYS A 211 7.70 8.89 2.18
C LYS A 211 7.71 8.80 0.65
N PHE A 212 6.56 8.53 0.02
CA PHE A 212 6.47 8.28 -1.42
C PHE A 212 5.79 9.40 -2.20
N ALA A 213 5.68 10.62 -1.65
CA ALA A 213 5.05 11.76 -2.32
C ALA A 213 5.58 11.99 -3.75
N ASP A 214 6.89 11.83 -3.95
CA ASP A 214 7.55 11.99 -5.23
C ASP A 214 7.20 10.94 -6.29
N ASN A 215 6.63 9.81 -5.86
CA ASN A 215 6.21 8.72 -6.75
C ASN A 215 4.73 8.83 -7.17
N LEU A 216 3.98 9.77 -6.59
CA LEU A 216 2.54 9.92 -6.84
C LEU A 216 2.24 11.06 -7.79
N TYR A 217 1.22 10.89 -8.62
CA TYR A 217 0.60 11.98 -9.36
C TYR A 217 -0.42 12.68 -8.46
N ARG A 218 -0.36 14.00 -8.43
CA ARG A 218 -1.33 14.87 -7.74
C ARG A 218 -1.88 15.85 -8.75
N ASP A 219 -3.16 16.15 -8.64
CA ASP A 219 -3.76 17.30 -9.29
C ASP A 219 -3.02 18.58 -8.90
N HIS A 220 -2.92 19.54 -9.83
CA HIS A 220 -2.11 20.74 -9.63
C HIS A 220 -2.86 21.86 -8.88
N GLU A 221 -4.19 21.81 -8.84
CA GLU A 221 -5.06 22.83 -8.21
C GLU A 221 -5.77 22.28 -6.98
N GLU A 222 -6.26 21.05 -7.07
CA GLU A 222 -7.13 20.42 -6.09
C GLU A 222 -6.40 19.41 -5.21
N ASP A 223 -6.98 19.12 -4.04
CA ASP A 223 -6.46 18.06 -3.18
C ASP A 223 -6.87 16.67 -3.70
N TYR A 224 -6.35 16.25 -4.85
CA TYR A 224 -6.58 14.92 -5.40
C TYR A 224 -5.27 14.25 -5.80
N TYR A 225 -5.08 13.03 -5.33
CA TYR A 225 -4.02 12.14 -5.74
C TYR A 225 -4.60 11.04 -6.62
N PHE A 226 -3.94 10.77 -7.75
CA PHE A 226 -4.24 9.62 -8.57
C PHE A 226 -3.71 8.36 -7.89
N VAL A 227 -4.54 7.34 -7.78
CA VAL A 227 -4.21 6.16 -6.99
C VAL A 227 -3.15 5.30 -7.71
N PRO A 228 -2.04 4.91 -7.04
CA PRO A 228 -1.02 4.00 -7.58
C PRO A 228 -1.39 2.52 -7.43
N THR A 229 -2.52 2.24 -6.77
CA THR A 229 -3.10 0.93 -6.46
C THR A 229 -4.48 1.12 -5.82
N ALA A 230 -5.41 0.17 -6.03
CA ALA A 230 -6.71 0.14 -5.35
C ALA A 230 -6.60 -0.04 -3.82
N GLU A 231 -5.47 -0.52 -3.31
CA GLU A 231 -5.16 -0.60 -1.88
C GLU A 231 -5.44 0.71 -1.14
N ILE A 232 -5.16 1.87 -1.77
CA ILE A 232 -5.36 3.18 -1.15
C ILE A 232 -6.84 3.46 -0.89
N PRO A 233 -7.72 3.51 -1.91
CA PRO A 233 -9.14 3.71 -1.68
C PRO A 233 -9.77 2.57 -0.86
N LEU A 234 -9.30 1.32 -1.00
CA LEU A 234 -9.77 0.20 -0.17
C LEU A 234 -9.47 0.45 1.30
N THR A 235 -8.24 0.86 1.65
CA THR A 235 -7.89 1.27 3.02
C THR A 235 -8.82 2.39 3.52
N GLY A 236 -9.15 3.33 2.63
CA GLY A 236 -9.98 4.49 2.93
C GLY A 236 -11.47 4.20 3.16
N LEU A 237 -11.99 3.04 2.75
CA LEU A 237 -13.42 2.71 2.85
C LEU A 237 -13.96 2.83 4.28
N HIS A 238 -13.12 2.52 5.27
CA HIS A 238 -13.49 2.51 6.69
C HIS A 238 -12.71 3.51 7.54
N MET A 239 -12.13 4.55 6.91
CA MET A 239 -11.37 5.59 7.62
C MET A 239 -12.23 6.25 8.71
N ASP A 240 -11.66 6.40 9.91
CA ASP A 240 -12.32 6.93 11.11
C ASP A 240 -13.55 6.14 11.61
N GLU A 241 -13.78 4.92 11.12
CA GLU A 241 -14.88 4.07 11.56
C GLU A 241 -14.52 3.15 12.74
N ILE A 242 -15.54 2.77 13.51
CA ILE A 242 -15.48 1.67 14.48
C ILE A 242 -16.39 0.55 13.97
N LEU A 243 -15.79 -0.48 13.41
CA LEU A 243 -16.46 -1.66 12.86
C LEU A 243 -17.00 -2.57 13.98
N ASP A 244 -18.05 -3.32 13.66
CA ASP A 244 -18.49 -4.46 14.47
C ASP A 244 -17.52 -5.64 14.26
N GLU A 245 -17.12 -6.33 15.33
CA GLU A 245 -16.29 -7.55 15.23
C GLU A 245 -16.94 -8.60 14.33
N ALA A 246 -18.27 -8.75 14.37
CA ALA A 246 -19.00 -9.73 13.58
C ALA A 246 -18.93 -9.45 12.06
N ALA A 247 -18.51 -8.26 11.66
CA ALA A 247 -18.29 -7.92 10.25
C ALA A 247 -16.90 -8.34 9.75
N LEU A 248 -15.99 -8.79 10.62
CA LEU A 248 -14.64 -9.22 10.25
C LEU A 248 -14.58 -10.75 10.05
N PRO A 249 -13.83 -11.25 9.05
CA PRO A 249 -13.04 -10.49 8.10
C PRO A 249 -13.88 -9.86 6.98
N ARG A 250 -13.54 -8.62 6.58
CA ARG A 250 -14.05 -7.99 5.36
C ARG A 250 -13.04 -8.22 4.24
N GLN A 251 -13.48 -8.80 3.14
CA GLN A 251 -12.63 -9.14 2.00
C GLN A 251 -13.14 -8.39 0.77
N TYR A 252 -12.29 -7.60 0.15
CA TYR A 252 -12.63 -6.75 -1.00
C TYR A 252 -11.75 -7.06 -2.20
N THR A 253 -12.33 -6.94 -3.40
CA THR A 253 -11.58 -6.92 -4.65
C THR A 253 -12.01 -5.72 -5.49
N ALA A 254 -11.08 -5.13 -6.23
CA ALA A 254 -11.39 -4.01 -7.09
C ALA A 254 -10.43 -3.94 -8.27
N TYR A 255 -10.96 -3.52 -9.42
CA TYR A 255 -10.15 -3.11 -10.56
C TYR A 255 -9.91 -1.59 -10.52
N THR A 256 -8.67 -1.17 -10.74
CA THR A 256 -8.34 0.25 -10.96
C THR A 256 -7.22 0.42 -11.99
N PRO A 257 -7.28 1.46 -12.84
CA PRO A 257 -6.06 2.00 -13.42
C PRO A 257 -5.21 2.60 -12.31
N CYS A 258 -3.93 2.28 -12.32
CA CYS A 258 -2.93 2.63 -11.33
C CYS A 258 -1.91 3.61 -11.93
N PHE A 259 -1.57 4.66 -11.20
CA PHE A 259 -0.70 5.74 -11.69
C PHE A 259 0.57 5.88 -10.84
N ARG A 260 1.76 5.75 -11.44
CA ARG A 260 3.06 5.85 -10.74
C ARG A 260 4.05 6.69 -11.52
N ARG A 261 4.78 7.58 -10.84
CA ARG A 261 5.80 8.43 -11.50
C ARG A 261 7.09 7.69 -11.81
N GLU A 262 7.33 6.52 -11.22
CA GLU A 262 8.49 5.65 -11.48
C GLU A 262 9.85 6.38 -11.41
N LYS A 263 9.96 7.43 -10.58
CA LYS A 263 11.17 8.28 -10.48
C LYS A 263 12.41 7.50 -10.05
N MET A 264 12.24 6.45 -9.25
CA MET A 264 13.34 5.63 -8.70
C MET A 264 13.88 4.59 -9.70
N SER A 265 13.25 4.45 -10.87
CA SER A 265 13.45 3.32 -11.79
C SER A 265 14.10 3.74 -13.12
N ALA A 266 14.79 4.88 -13.15
CA ALA A 266 15.39 5.43 -14.36
C ALA A 266 16.33 4.41 -15.04
N GLY A 267 16.04 4.06 -16.30
CA GLY A 267 16.85 3.15 -17.11
C GLY A 267 16.57 1.64 -16.95
N ARG A 268 15.79 1.21 -15.95
CA ARG A 268 15.35 -0.20 -15.81
C ARG A 268 14.03 -0.46 -16.56
N ASP A 269 13.89 -1.67 -17.11
CA ASP A 269 12.68 -2.16 -17.81
C ASP A 269 12.11 -1.17 -18.84
N VAL A 270 12.98 -0.61 -19.69
CA VAL A 270 12.61 0.48 -20.61
C VAL A 270 11.87 0.00 -21.86
N ARG A 271 11.93 -1.29 -22.19
CA ARG A 271 11.27 -1.87 -23.37
C ARG A 271 9.94 -2.53 -23.00
N GLY A 272 8.95 -2.34 -23.88
CA GLY A 272 7.65 -2.96 -23.73
C GLY A 272 6.77 -2.29 -22.69
N ILE A 273 5.93 -3.08 -22.01
CA ILE A 273 4.91 -2.59 -21.07
C ILE A 273 5.18 -2.98 -19.60
N LYS A 274 6.33 -3.60 -19.30
CA LYS A 274 6.69 -4.09 -17.94
C LYS A 274 6.58 -3.02 -16.86
N ARG A 275 6.91 -1.76 -17.20
CA ARG A 275 6.96 -0.63 -16.28
C ARG A 275 6.45 0.64 -16.97
N GLY A 276 5.18 0.97 -16.69
CA GLY A 276 4.48 2.13 -17.23
C GLY A 276 4.12 3.16 -16.16
N HIS A 277 3.79 4.38 -16.59
CA HIS A 277 3.22 5.40 -15.69
C HIS A 277 1.74 5.14 -15.36
N GLN A 278 1.06 4.43 -16.26
CA GLN A 278 -0.29 3.93 -16.08
C GLN A 278 -0.30 2.42 -16.34
N PHE A 279 -0.96 1.67 -15.48
CA PHE A 279 -1.20 0.25 -15.67
C PHE A 279 -2.48 -0.20 -14.97
N ASP A 280 -3.03 -1.34 -15.37
CA ASP A 280 -4.21 -1.90 -14.74
C ASP A 280 -3.84 -2.91 -13.66
N LYS A 281 -4.67 -3.00 -12.61
CA LYS A 281 -4.51 -4.01 -11.56
C LYS A 281 -5.87 -4.43 -11.00
N VAL A 282 -6.03 -5.72 -10.73
CA VAL A 282 -7.07 -6.23 -9.84
C VAL A 282 -6.44 -6.45 -8.47
N GLU A 283 -7.02 -5.84 -7.45
CA GLU A 283 -6.52 -5.89 -6.08
C GLU A 283 -7.37 -6.83 -5.22
N MET A 284 -6.74 -7.47 -4.25
CA MET A 284 -7.37 -8.14 -3.11
C MET A 284 -6.99 -7.38 -1.84
N TYR A 285 -7.95 -7.15 -0.96
CA TYR A 285 -7.73 -6.44 0.30
C TYR A 285 -8.55 -7.06 1.42
N ILE A 286 -7.98 -7.20 2.61
CA ILE A 286 -8.64 -7.81 3.77
C ILE A 286 -8.47 -6.93 4.99
N TYR A 287 -9.59 -6.68 5.70
CA TYR A 287 -9.59 -6.30 7.11
C TYR A 287 -9.91 -7.53 7.95
N CYS A 288 -9.10 -7.82 8.96
CA CYS A 288 -9.34 -8.96 9.85
C CYS A 288 -8.94 -8.66 11.29
N LYS A 289 -9.28 -9.56 12.21
CA LYS A 289 -8.81 -9.45 13.59
C LYS A 289 -7.31 -9.81 13.66
N PRO A 290 -6.55 -9.22 14.60
CA PRO A 290 -5.12 -9.51 14.75
C PRO A 290 -4.77 -11.01 14.81
N GLU A 291 -5.57 -11.81 15.53
CA GLU A 291 -5.39 -13.25 15.68
C GLU A 291 -5.66 -14.08 14.41
N GLU A 292 -6.37 -13.52 13.43
CA GLU A 292 -6.69 -14.17 12.14
C GLU A 292 -5.74 -13.73 11.01
N SER A 293 -4.91 -12.72 11.27
CA SER A 293 -4.08 -12.05 10.27
C SER A 293 -3.16 -12.99 9.50
N GLU A 294 -2.50 -13.93 10.18
CA GLU A 294 -1.68 -14.93 9.51
C GLU A 294 -2.49 -15.85 8.61
N ALA A 295 -3.63 -16.35 9.10
CA ALA A 295 -4.48 -17.24 8.33
C ALA A 295 -5.02 -16.54 7.07
N MET A 296 -5.36 -15.25 7.18
CA MET A 296 -5.78 -14.44 6.04
C MET A 296 -4.64 -14.15 5.07
N HIS A 297 -3.39 -14.01 5.54
CA HIS A 297 -2.22 -13.83 4.68
C HIS A 297 -1.99 -15.07 3.81
N GLN A 298 -2.01 -16.25 4.42
CA GLN A 298 -1.88 -17.52 3.72
C GLN A 298 -3.06 -17.79 2.77
N LYS A 299 -4.29 -17.40 3.15
CA LYS A 299 -5.45 -17.45 2.26
C LYS A 299 -5.22 -16.59 1.02
N MET A 300 -4.86 -15.31 1.19
CA MET A 300 -4.66 -14.39 0.07
C MET A 300 -3.51 -14.82 -0.84
N LEU A 301 -2.42 -15.37 -0.27
CA LEU A 301 -1.35 -15.97 -1.06
C LEU A 301 -1.89 -17.11 -1.93
N LYS A 302 -2.65 -18.03 -1.35
CA LYS A 302 -3.27 -19.15 -2.07
C LYS A 302 -4.22 -18.66 -3.17
N ASP A 303 -5.00 -17.61 -2.89
CA ASP A 303 -5.93 -17.02 -3.86
C ASP A 303 -5.18 -16.46 -5.08
N ALA A 304 -4.05 -15.76 -4.86
CA ALA A 304 -3.16 -15.30 -5.94
C ALA A 304 -2.48 -16.46 -6.70
N GLU A 305 -2.04 -17.50 -5.98
CA GLU A 305 -1.45 -18.70 -6.59
C GLU A 305 -2.46 -19.45 -7.47
N GLU A 306 -3.72 -19.51 -7.06
CA GLU A 306 -4.80 -20.10 -7.86
C GLU A 306 -5.02 -19.32 -9.15
N THR A 307 -4.99 -17.97 -9.11
CA THR A 307 -5.03 -17.14 -10.31
C THR A 307 -3.87 -17.48 -11.26
N CYS A 308 -2.64 -17.57 -10.76
CA CYS A 308 -1.49 -17.99 -11.55
C CYS A 308 -1.66 -19.40 -12.14
N ALA A 309 -2.13 -20.36 -11.33
CA ALA A 309 -2.31 -21.75 -11.74
C ALA A 309 -3.38 -21.91 -12.82
N GLN A 310 -4.51 -21.21 -12.71
CA GLN A 310 -5.60 -21.26 -13.69
C GLN A 310 -5.22 -20.66 -15.06
N LEU A 311 -4.26 -19.72 -15.10
CA LEU A 311 -3.68 -19.26 -16.36
C LEU A 311 -2.82 -20.33 -17.04
N GLY A 312 -2.45 -21.42 -16.35
CA GLY A 312 -1.62 -22.49 -16.91
C GLY A 312 -0.19 -22.06 -17.24
N ILE A 313 0.31 -21.00 -16.57
CA ILE A 313 1.66 -20.47 -16.77
C ILE A 313 2.54 -20.86 -15.58
N PRO A 314 3.77 -21.36 -15.81
CA PRO A 314 4.70 -21.64 -14.73
C PRO A 314 4.93 -20.40 -13.86
N TYR A 315 4.92 -20.60 -12.55
CA TYR A 315 5.10 -19.51 -11.59
C TYR A 315 6.03 -19.92 -10.46
N ARG A 316 6.59 -18.94 -9.78
CA ARG A 316 7.32 -19.14 -8.53
C ARG A 316 6.88 -18.14 -7.47
N VAL A 317 7.05 -18.52 -6.22
CA VAL A 317 6.77 -17.68 -5.05
C VAL A 317 8.09 -17.36 -4.38
N LYS A 318 8.35 -16.07 -4.17
CA LYS A 318 9.43 -15.56 -3.34
C LYS A 318 8.87 -15.06 -2.02
N GLN A 319 9.63 -15.25 -0.94
CA GLN A 319 9.39 -14.51 0.29
C GLN A 319 10.36 -13.33 0.33
N LEU A 320 9.84 -12.11 0.45
CA LEU A 320 10.70 -10.92 0.44
C LEU A 320 11.50 -10.82 1.73
N CYS A 321 12.75 -10.41 1.61
CA CYS A 321 13.63 -10.18 2.74
C CYS A 321 13.41 -8.81 3.38
N THR A 322 13.99 -8.59 4.57
CA THR A 322 13.81 -7.34 5.34
C THR A 322 14.14 -6.08 4.55
N GLY A 323 15.18 -6.10 3.70
CA GLY A 323 15.58 -4.97 2.88
C GLY A 323 14.67 -4.68 1.67
N ASP A 324 13.80 -5.61 1.29
CA ASP A 324 12.98 -5.51 0.08
C ASP A 324 11.46 -5.47 0.33
N ILE A 325 11.01 -5.83 1.54
CA ILE A 325 9.59 -5.67 1.91
C ILE A 325 9.13 -4.20 1.85
N GLY A 326 7.86 -3.99 1.47
CA GLY A 326 7.25 -2.68 1.36
C GLY A 326 7.07 -1.95 2.70
N PHE A 327 7.00 -0.62 2.68
CA PHE A 327 7.02 0.26 3.87
C PHE A 327 5.98 -0.10 4.94
N GLY A 328 4.76 -0.46 4.55
CA GLY A 328 3.68 -0.85 5.48
C GLY A 328 3.72 -2.32 5.89
N ALA A 329 4.46 -3.15 5.17
CA ALA A 329 4.45 -4.60 5.32
C ALA A 329 5.34 -5.08 6.46
N THR A 330 4.86 -6.09 7.17
CA THR A 330 5.65 -6.91 8.10
C THR A 330 6.25 -8.14 7.40
N MET A 331 5.53 -8.67 6.42
CA MET A 331 5.92 -9.80 5.59
C MET A 331 5.22 -9.73 4.23
N THR A 332 5.93 -10.11 3.18
CA THR A 332 5.41 -10.09 1.81
C THR A 332 5.85 -11.34 1.04
N TYR A 333 4.93 -11.85 0.22
CA TYR A 333 5.23 -12.87 -0.78
C TYR A 333 5.00 -12.32 -2.17
N ASP A 334 6.00 -12.49 -3.05
CA ASP A 334 5.87 -12.12 -4.46
C ASP A 334 5.64 -13.36 -5.31
N LEU A 335 4.68 -13.27 -6.22
CA LEU A 335 4.43 -14.30 -7.23
C LEU A 335 4.95 -13.81 -8.57
N GLU A 336 5.73 -14.64 -9.23
CA GLU A 336 6.32 -14.31 -10.53
C GLU A 336 5.90 -15.34 -11.58
N LEU A 337 5.39 -14.88 -12.73
CA LEU A 337 5.12 -15.73 -13.90
C LEU A 337 6.33 -15.77 -14.83
N TRP A 338 6.60 -16.92 -15.45
CA TRP A 338 7.63 -17.03 -16.49
C TRP A 338 7.23 -16.28 -17.77
N ALA A 339 8.16 -15.56 -18.40
CA ALA A 339 7.98 -14.88 -19.68
C ALA A 339 9.08 -15.30 -20.67
N PRO A 340 8.80 -16.24 -21.60
CA PRO A 340 9.84 -16.88 -22.41
C PRO A 340 10.49 -15.97 -23.47
N GLY A 341 9.80 -14.93 -23.94
CA GLY A 341 10.37 -13.98 -24.90
C GLY A 341 11.28 -12.95 -24.22
N CYS A 342 10.94 -12.55 -23.00
CA CYS A 342 11.82 -11.77 -22.12
C CYS A 342 12.95 -12.59 -21.50
N ASP A 343 12.79 -13.91 -21.39
CA ASP A 343 13.67 -14.83 -20.67
C ASP A 343 13.84 -14.48 -19.18
N GLU A 344 12.72 -14.16 -18.52
CA GLU A 344 12.72 -13.75 -17.11
C GLU A 344 11.44 -14.15 -16.37
N TRP A 345 11.51 -14.10 -15.05
CA TRP A 345 10.33 -14.20 -14.18
C TRP A 345 9.79 -12.80 -13.89
N LEU A 346 8.50 -12.58 -14.17
CA LEU A 346 7.83 -11.30 -14.00
C LEU A 346 6.96 -11.33 -12.74
N GLU A 347 7.27 -10.48 -11.76
CA GLU A 347 6.46 -10.29 -10.54
C GLU A 347 5.06 -9.78 -10.89
N VAL A 348 4.07 -10.66 -10.87
CA VAL A 348 2.67 -10.35 -11.17
C VAL A 348 1.85 -10.04 -9.92
N SER A 349 2.37 -10.38 -8.75
CA SER A 349 1.71 -10.10 -7.48
C SER A 349 2.69 -9.94 -6.35
N SER A 350 2.31 -9.09 -5.41
CA SER A 350 2.95 -8.88 -4.13
C SER A 350 1.85 -8.91 -3.06
N VAL A 351 1.92 -9.86 -2.13
CA VAL A 351 0.90 -10.17 -1.12
C VAL A 351 1.47 -9.90 0.26
N SER A 352 0.98 -8.86 0.92
CA SER A 352 1.54 -8.30 2.16
C SER A 352 0.57 -8.38 3.34
N ASN A 353 1.16 -8.59 4.52
CA ASN A 353 0.50 -8.38 5.80
C ASN A 353 1.03 -7.11 6.46
N ASP A 354 0.17 -6.12 6.59
CA ASP A 354 0.52 -4.80 7.13
C ASP A 354 0.18 -4.67 8.61
N THR A 355 -0.38 -5.73 9.23
CA THR A 355 -0.84 -5.71 10.63
C THR A 355 -1.71 -4.48 10.91
N ASP A 356 -1.52 -3.79 12.03
CA ASP A 356 -2.29 -2.60 12.37
C ASP A 356 -1.71 -1.29 11.79
N PHE A 357 -0.75 -1.36 10.86
CA PHE A 357 -0.02 -0.19 10.38
C PHE A 357 -0.92 0.81 9.65
N GLN A 358 -1.71 0.34 8.68
CA GLN A 358 -2.61 1.20 7.92
C GLN A 358 -3.82 1.61 8.76
N SER A 359 -4.40 0.67 9.52
CA SER A 359 -5.55 0.96 10.38
C SER A 359 -5.23 1.99 11.47
N ARG A 360 -4.01 2.02 12.02
CA ARG A 360 -3.57 3.10 12.92
C ARG A 360 -3.50 4.47 12.23
N ARG A 361 -3.00 4.53 11.00
CA ARG A 361 -2.90 5.78 10.22
C ARG A 361 -4.27 6.32 9.81
N ALA A 362 -5.16 5.42 9.41
CA ALA A 362 -6.53 5.73 9.00
C ALA A 362 -7.54 5.72 10.16
N ASN A 363 -7.07 5.54 11.40
CA ASN A 363 -7.89 5.50 12.62
C ASN A 363 -9.08 4.52 12.54
N ILE A 364 -8.88 3.38 11.87
CA ILE A 364 -9.89 2.34 11.69
C ILE A 364 -9.85 1.42 12.88
N LYS A 365 -10.98 1.21 13.54
CA LYS A 365 -11.05 0.37 14.74
C LYS A 365 -12.18 -0.65 14.60
N TYR A 366 -12.19 -1.64 15.48
CA TYR A 366 -13.35 -2.49 15.71
C TYR A 366 -13.65 -2.61 17.20
N ARG A 367 -14.91 -2.89 17.52
CA ARG A 367 -15.36 -3.15 18.89
C ARG A 367 -15.40 -4.65 19.14
N PRO A 368 -14.64 -5.17 20.12
CA PRO A 368 -14.69 -6.58 20.45
C PRO A 368 -16.09 -7.03 20.93
N ALA A 369 -16.49 -8.24 20.56
CA ALA A 369 -17.82 -8.80 20.86
C ALA A 369 -18.04 -9.06 22.36
N ASP A 370 -16.97 -9.37 23.09
CA ASP A 370 -16.95 -9.52 24.55
C ASP A 370 -16.98 -8.17 25.30
N GLY A 371 -16.98 -7.06 24.56
CA GLY A 371 -16.90 -5.70 25.10
C GLY A 371 -15.47 -5.22 25.31
N GLY A 372 -15.29 -4.09 26.00
CA GLY A 372 -13.98 -3.52 26.30
C GLY A 372 -13.48 -2.45 25.33
N LYS A 373 -12.17 -2.22 25.33
CA LYS A 373 -11.53 -1.16 24.52
C LYS A 373 -11.53 -1.57 23.04
N VAL A 374 -11.86 -0.60 22.19
CA VAL A 374 -11.74 -0.76 20.73
C VAL A 374 -10.29 -1.09 20.34
N LYS A 375 -10.13 -1.92 19.31
CA LYS A 375 -8.84 -2.39 18.80
C LYS A 375 -8.67 -2.00 17.33
N PHE A 376 -7.45 -1.96 16.84
CA PHE A 376 -7.18 -1.78 15.42
C PHE A 376 -7.28 -3.15 14.71
N PRO A 377 -8.04 -3.29 13.61
CA PRO A 377 -7.98 -4.49 12.78
C PRO A 377 -6.63 -4.55 12.08
N HIS A 378 -6.23 -5.75 11.66
CA HIS A 378 -5.11 -5.92 10.75
C HIS A 378 -5.56 -5.75 9.30
N THR A 379 -4.69 -5.21 8.45
CA THR A 379 -4.92 -5.06 7.01
C THR A 379 -3.95 -5.91 6.21
N LEU A 380 -4.45 -6.46 5.10
CA LEU A 380 -3.67 -7.22 4.13
C LEU A 380 -4.04 -6.75 2.73
N ASN A 381 -3.07 -6.76 1.83
CA ASN A 381 -3.27 -6.42 0.43
C ASN A 381 -2.47 -7.36 -0.47
N GLY A 382 -2.98 -7.58 -1.68
CA GLY A 382 -2.36 -8.48 -2.64
C GLY A 382 -2.83 -8.18 -4.04
N SER A 383 -1.93 -8.25 -5.02
CA SER A 383 -2.36 -8.15 -6.42
C SER A 383 -2.97 -9.48 -6.88
N GLY A 384 -4.08 -9.43 -7.60
CA GLY A 384 -4.77 -10.62 -8.12
C GLY A 384 -5.10 -10.56 -9.61
N LEU A 385 -4.29 -10.04 -10.53
CA LEU A 385 -2.85 -9.79 -10.55
C LEU A 385 -2.58 -8.37 -11.09
N GLY A 386 -1.30 -7.98 -11.20
CA GLY A 386 -0.88 -6.81 -11.98
C GLY A 386 -0.92 -7.07 -13.49
N LEU A 387 -1.68 -6.27 -14.25
CA LEU A 387 -2.02 -6.60 -15.64
C LEU A 387 -0.86 -6.52 -16.64
N PRO A 388 0.07 -5.54 -16.62
CA PRO A 388 1.07 -5.49 -17.68
C PRO A 388 1.91 -6.76 -17.72
N ARG A 389 2.36 -7.24 -16.56
CA ARG A 389 3.17 -8.45 -16.44
C ARG A 389 2.35 -9.72 -16.68
N ALA A 390 1.10 -9.79 -16.22
CA ALA A 390 0.21 -10.92 -16.52
C ALA A 390 -0.12 -11.01 -18.03
N LEU A 391 -0.39 -9.87 -18.67
CA LEU A 391 -0.64 -9.78 -20.11
C LEU A 391 0.59 -10.22 -20.91
N ILE A 392 1.79 -9.77 -20.52
CA ILE A 392 3.06 -10.22 -21.11
C ILE A 392 3.19 -11.74 -20.99
N ALA A 393 2.99 -12.29 -19.79
CA ALA A 393 3.12 -13.72 -19.56
C ALA A 393 2.14 -14.53 -20.43
N VAL A 394 0.88 -14.08 -20.57
CA VAL A 394 -0.10 -14.71 -21.47
C VAL A 394 0.37 -14.64 -22.92
N MET A 395 0.75 -13.46 -23.40
CA MET A 395 1.17 -13.28 -24.79
C MET A 395 2.37 -14.17 -25.14
N GLU A 396 3.37 -14.21 -24.26
CA GLU A 396 4.63 -14.90 -24.54
C GLU A 396 4.53 -16.43 -24.34
N ASN A 397 3.76 -16.94 -23.38
CA ASN A 397 3.64 -18.39 -23.17
C ASN A 397 2.73 -19.06 -24.21
N TYR A 398 1.73 -18.33 -24.71
CA TYR A 398 0.74 -18.86 -25.63
C TYR A 398 1.02 -18.56 -27.11
N GLN A 399 2.15 -17.92 -27.41
CA GLN A 399 2.58 -17.68 -28.78
C GLN A 399 2.82 -18.99 -29.57
N GLN A 400 2.63 -18.90 -30.88
CA GLN A 400 2.87 -19.95 -31.88
C GLN A 400 3.96 -19.51 -32.85
N ALA A 401 4.50 -20.45 -33.63
CA ALA A 401 5.62 -20.19 -34.55
C ALA A 401 5.29 -19.15 -35.65
N ASP A 402 4.00 -19.00 -36.00
CA ASP A 402 3.50 -18.02 -36.97
C ASP A 402 3.25 -16.63 -36.37
N GLY A 403 3.55 -16.45 -35.07
CA GLY A 403 3.32 -15.20 -34.33
C GLY A 403 1.91 -15.05 -33.75
N SER A 404 0.98 -15.97 -34.05
CA SER A 404 -0.34 -15.97 -33.42
C SER A 404 -0.27 -16.33 -31.93
N ILE A 405 -1.28 -15.91 -31.15
CA ILE A 405 -1.36 -16.18 -29.71
C ILE A 405 -2.64 -16.96 -29.42
N VAL A 406 -2.51 -18.15 -28.86
CA VAL A 406 -3.67 -18.94 -28.40
C VAL A 406 -4.24 -18.28 -27.14
N VAL A 407 -5.56 -18.13 -27.07
CA VAL A 407 -6.21 -17.60 -25.87
C VAL A 407 -6.30 -18.71 -24.80
N PRO A 408 -5.79 -18.49 -23.57
CA PRO A 408 -5.95 -19.41 -22.45
C PRO A 408 -7.42 -19.79 -22.24
N GLU A 409 -7.68 -21.05 -21.91
CA GLU A 409 -9.06 -21.57 -21.84
C GLU A 409 -9.95 -20.77 -20.89
N VAL A 410 -9.41 -20.40 -19.72
CA VAL A 410 -10.10 -19.59 -18.70
C VAL A 410 -10.50 -18.19 -19.18
N LEU A 411 -9.82 -17.66 -20.21
CA LEU A 411 -10.10 -16.33 -20.78
C LEU A 411 -11.08 -16.39 -21.96
N ARG A 412 -11.29 -17.55 -22.59
CA ARG A 412 -12.15 -17.70 -23.78
C ARG A 412 -13.59 -17.19 -23.58
N PRO A 413 -14.26 -17.40 -22.43
CA PRO A 413 -15.60 -16.86 -22.20
C PRO A 413 -15.66 -15.33 -22.34
N TRP A 414 -14.57 -14.64 -22.01
CA TRP A 414 -14.46 -13.18 -21.99
C TRP A 414 -13.96 -12.60 -23.33
N MET A 415 -13.39 -13.45 -24.18
CA MET A 415 -12.85 -13.10 -25.50
C MET A 415 -13.90 -13.12 -26.62
N GLY A 416 -15.16 -13.47 -26.28
CA GLY A 416 -16.34 -13.50 -27.16
C GLY A 416 -16.07 -14.06 -28.55
N GLY A 417 -15.68 -15.33 -28.57
CA GLY A 417 -15.46 -16.13 -29.77
C GLY A 417 -14.02 -16.12 -30.28
N ILE A 418 -13.14 -15.25 -29.79
CA ILE A 418 -11.72 -15.28 -30.16
C ILE A 418 -11.02 -16.35 -29.32
N ASP A 419 -10.58 -17.41 -29.98
CA ASP A 419 -9.77 -18.50 -29.42
C ASP A 419 -8.28 -18.35 -29.76
N ILE A 420 -7.95 -17.63 -30.84
CA ILE A 420 -6.59 -17.34 -31.31
C ILE A 420 -6.53 -15.91 -31.85
N ILE A 421 -5.54 -15.14 -31.40
CA ILE A 421 -5.20 -13.81 -31.91
C ILE A 421 -4.24 -13.98 -33.10
N ARG A 422 -4.67 -13.57 -34.29
CA ARG A 422 -3.91 -13.69 -35.55
C ARG A 422 -3.51 -12.31 -36.10
N PRO A 423 -2.45 -12.23 -36.93
CA PRO A 423 -2.03 -10.99 -37.60
C PRO A 423 -3.14 -10.27 -38.41
#